data_AF-A0A1S3QXL2-F1
#
_entry.id   AF-A0A1S3QXL2-F1
#
_cell.length_a   1.000
_cell.length_b   1.000
_cell.length_c   1.000
_cell.angle_alpha   90.00
_cell.angle_beta   90.00
_cell.angle_gamma   90.00
#
_symmetry.space_group_name_H-M   'P 1'
#
loop_
_entity.id
_entity.type
_entity.pdbx_description
1 polymer ?
#
loop_
_entity_poly.entity_id
_entity_poly.type
_entity_poly.pdbx_seq_one_letter_code
_entity_poly.pdbx_strand_id
1 'polypeptide(L)'
;ITHYKQYPPNVNKVYSYFECRRKKGGAQFNEIVFFGLQYLLKKYLSGQVITEEKIQEAKVFYQMHFRQTVFDEEGWRKVLE
;
A
#
# COMPACT_ATOMS: atom_id res chain seq x y z
N ILE A 1 2.93 -7.22 2.71
CA ILE A 1 2.96 -8.23 1.63
C ILE A 1 2.07 -9.45 1.91
N THR A 2 1.82 -9.83 3.16
CA THR A 2 1.01 -11.03 3.51
C THR A 2 -0.47 -10.77 3.78
N HIS A 3 -0.91 -9.50 3.95
CA HIS A 3 -2.28 -9.17 4.35
C HIS A 3 -3.36 -9.64 3.35
N TYR A 4 -3.03 -9.83 2.07
CA TYR A 4 -3.98 -10.35 1.08
C TYR A 4 -4.57 -11.72 1.48
N LYS A 5 -3.81 -12.55 2.23
CA LYS A 5 -4.25 -13.85 2.78
C LYS A 5 -4.97 -13.75 4.12
N GLN A 6 -5.05 -12.57 4.72
CA GLN A 6 -5.61 -12.36 6.06
C GLN A 6 -7.02 -11.76 6.03
N TYR A 7 -7.48 -11.29 4.87
CA TYR A 7 -8.86 -10.86 4.71
C TYR A 7 -9.82 -12.05 4.79
N PRO A 8 -11.05 -11.84 5.30
CA PRO A 8 -12.11 -12.84 5.20
C PRO A 8 -12.30 -13.29 3.73
N PRO A 9 -12.73 -14.54 3.50
CA PRO A 9 -13.00 -15.02 2.14
C PRO A 9 -14.09 -14.17 1.47
N ASN A 10 -14.02 -14.04 0.15
CA ASN A 10 -14.98 -13.32 -0.70
C ASN A 10 -15.07 -11.79 -0.49
N VAL A 11 -14.06 -11.17 0.14
CA VAL A 11 -13.97 -9.70 0.20
C VAL A 11 -13.66 -9.14 -1.19
N ASN A 12 -14.53 -8.27 -1.70
CA ASN A 12 -14.36 -7.58 -2.98
C ASN A 12 -14.12 -6.06 -2.83
N LYS A 13 -14.17 -5.54 -1.61
CA LYS A 13 -13.99 -4.11 -1.33
C LYS A 13 -13.36 -3.90 0.04
N VAL A 14 -12.35 -3.04 0.07
CA VAL A 14 -11.76 -2.49 1.29
C VAL A 14 -11.86 -0.97 1.21
N TYR A 15 -12.37 -0.33 2.25
CA TYR A 15 -12.47 1.13 2.37
C TYR A 15 -11.66 1.60 3.59
N SER A 16 -10.87 2.65 3.40
CA SER A 16 -9.99 3.23 4.42
C SER A 16 -10.04 4.75 4.37
N TYR A 17 -9.77 5.41 5.50
CA TYR A 17 -9.68 6.88 5.61
C TYR A 17 -8.44 7.29 6.39
N PHE A 18 -8.04 8.57 6.28
CA PHE A 18 -6.91 9.15 7.00
C PHE A 18 -7.41 10.31 7.87
N GLU A 19 -6.93 10.40 9.11
CA GLU A 19 -7.26 11.47 10.06
C GLU A 19 -6.06 11.85 10.93
N CYS A 20 -6.01 13.11 11.37
CA CYS A 20 -5.15 13.54 12.47
C CYS A 20 -5.90 13.33 13.80
N ARG A 21 -5.92 12.09 14.30
CA ARG A 21 -6.70 11.72 15.49
C ARG A 21 -6.28 12.54 16.72
N ARG A 22 -7.27 13.06 17.45
CA ARG A 22 -7.03 13.79 18.71
C ARG A 22 -6.53 12.83 19.80
N LYS A 23 -5.43 13.19 20.47
CA LYS A 23 -4.92 12.45 21.63
C LYS A 23 -5.78 12.73 22.87
N LYS A 24 -6.02 11.71 23.70
CA LYS A 24 -6.66 11.87 25.02
C LYS A 24 -5.71 12.69 25.92
N GLY A 25 -6.20 13.79 26.50
CA GLY A 25 -5.38 14.80 27.18
C GLY A 25 -5.17 16.10 26.37
N GLY A 26 -5.76 16.20 25.18
CA GLY A 26 -5.66 17.36 24.29
C GLY A 26 -4.67 17.12 23.16
N ALA A 27 -4.96 17.69 21.99
CA ALA A 27 -3.97 17.80 20.93
C ALA A 27 -3.12 19.04 21.19
N GLN A 28 -1.83 19.00 20.81
CA GLN A 28 -0.96 20.17 20.82
C GLN A 28 -1.47 21.26 19.84
N PHE A 29 -2.23 20.86 18.82
CA PHE A 29 -2.79 21.72 17.78
C PHE A 29 -4.28 21.40 17.60
N ASN A 30 -5.12 22.43 17.51
CA ASN A 30 -6.58 22.29 17.34
C ASN A 30 -7.00 22.07 15.88
N GLU A 31 -6.13 22.44 14.93
CA GLU A 31 -6.38 22.37 13.49
C GLU A 31 -5.09 21.94 12.77
N ILE A 32 -5.25 21.28 11.62
CA ILE A 32 -4.14 20.81 10.80
C ILE A 32 -4.41 21.18 9.35
N VAL A 33 -3.41 21.79 8.70
CA VAL A 33 -3.46 22.07 7.26
C VAL A 33 -3.24 20.77 6.50
N PHE A 34 -4.21 20.42 5.66
CA PHE A 34 -4.05 19.30 4.73
C PHE A 34 -3.34 19.75 3.46
N PHE A 35 -2.07 19.38 3.32
CA PHE A 35 -1.25 19.71 2.16
C PHE A 35 -0.30 18.56 1.81
N GLY A 36 0.03 18.42 0.52
CA GLY A 36 1.04 17.47 0.04
C GLY A 36 0.52 16.20 -0.65
N LEU A 37 -0.77 15.86 -0.53
CA LEU A 37 -1.32 14.64 -1.17
C LEU A 37 -1.10 14.65 -2.69
N GLN A 38 -1.35 15.77 -3.36
CA GLN A 38 -1.20 15.87 -4.82
C GLN A 38 0.22 15.53 -5.29
N TYR A 39 1.24 15.91 -4.52
CA TYR A 39 2.64 15.57 -4.83
C TYR A 39 2.88 14.06 -4.73
N LEU A 40 2.40 13.42 -3.66
CA LEU A 40 2.54 11.97 -3.47
C LEU A 40 1.84 11.19 -4.58
N LEU A 41 0.63 11.61 -4.96
CA LEU A 41 -0.12 11.01 -6.07
C LEU A 41 0.70 11.08 -7.36
N LYS A 42 1.14 12.28 -7.76
CA LYS A 42 1.87 12.50 -9.02
C LYS A 42 3.21 11.78 -9.06
N LYS A 43 3.95 11.78 -7.95
CA LYS A 43 5.32 11.24 -7.92
C LYS A 43 5.37 9.72 -7.84
N TYR A 44 4.43 9.09 -7.12
CA TYR A 44 4.56 7.68 -6.72
C TYR A 44 3.42 6.78 -7.18
N LEU A 45 2.24 7.33 -7.51
CA LEU A 45 1.02 6.54 -7.72
C LEU A 45 0.40 6.73 -9.11
N SER A 46 0.71 7.82 -9.81
CA SER A 46 0.19 8.11 -11.15
C SER A 46 1.07 7.54 -12.27
N GLY A 47 0.44 7.13 -13.36
CA GLY A 47 1.11 6.58 -14.55
C GLY A 47 1.48 5.10 -14.40
N GLN A 48 2.40 4.64 -15.25
CA GLN A 48 2.90 3.26 -15.21
C GLN A 48 3.90 3.09 -14.06
N VAL A 49 3.38 2.76 -12.88
CA VAL A 49 4.20 2.57 -11.68
C VAL A 49 4.60 1.11 -11.46
N ILE A 50 3.87 0.18 -12.09
CA ILE A 50 4.13 -1.27 -12.09
C ILE A 50 4.73 -1.68 -13.44
N THR A 51 5.81 -2.46 -13.41
CA THR A 51 6.46 -3.05 -14.58
C THR A 51 6.87 -4.48 -14.27
N GLU A 52 7.12 -5.29 -15.30
CA GLU A 52 7.55 -6.68 -15.13
C GLU A 52 8.83 -6.80 -14.31
N GLU A 53 9.80 -5.91 -14.57
CA GLU A 53 11.10 -5.90 -13.89
C GLU A 53 10.92 -5.65 -12.39
N LYS A 54 10.03 -4.72 -12.02
CA LYS A 54 9.72 -4.43 -10.61
C LYS A 54 9.03 -5.60 -9.92
N ILE A 55 8.16 -6.33 -10.63
CA ILE A 55 7.50 -7.53 -10.08
C ILE A 55 8.54 -8.61 -9.80
N GLN A 56 9.46 -8.87 -10.73
CA GLN A 56 10.52 -9.86 -10.54
C GLN A 56 11.50 -9.47 -9.44
N GLU A 57 11.93 -8.20 -9.40
CA GLU A 57 12.79 -7.68 -8.34
C GLU A 57 12.12 -7.85 -6.96
N ALA A 58 10.85 -7.46 -6.84
CA ALA A 58 10.09 -7.59 -5.60
C ALA A 58 9.97 -9.05 -5.16
N LYS A 59 9.68 -9.98 -6.08
CA LYS A 59 9.60 -11.42 -5.78
C LYS A 59 10.91 -11.94 -5.17
N VAL A 60 12.05 -11.66 -5.81
CA VAL A 60 13.37 -12.08 -5.32
C VAL A 60 13.67 -11.44 -3.97
N PHE A 61 13.46 -10.14 -3.85
CA PHE A 61 13.69 -9.39 -2.61
C PHE A 61 12.88 -9.96 -1.44
N TYR A 62 11.58 -10.18 -1.62
CA TYR A 62 10.73 -10.69 -0.55
C TYR A 62 11.01 -12.16 -0.24
N GLN A 63 11.38 -12.98 -1.21
CA GLN A 63 11.83 -14.34 -0.96
C GLN A 63 13.09 -14.34 -0.08
N MET A 64 14.06 -13.46 -0.34
CA MET A 64 15.27 -13.34 0.49
C MET A 64 14.95 -12.79 1.88
N HIS A 65 14.10 -11.78 1.97
CA HIS A 65 13.77 -11.09 3.21
C HIS A 65 12.97 -11.98 4.18
N PHE A 66 11.95 -12.68 3.67
CA PHE A 66 11.04 -13.48 4.50
C PHE A 66 11.42 -14.97 4.54
N ARG A 67 12.29 -15.44 3.63
CA ARG A 67 12.64 -16.87 3.45
C ARG A 67 11.43 -17.77 3.23
N GLN A 68 10.34 -17.20 2.71
CA GLN A 68 9.05 -17.83 2.45
C GLN A 68 8.43 -17.21 1.20
N THR A 69 7.68 -18.00 0.46
CA THR A 69 6.99 -17.54 -0.76
C THR A 69 5.69 -16.83 -0.40
N VAL A 70 5.81 -15.59 0.05
CA VAL A 70 4.70 -14.77 0.57
C VAL A 70 4.26 -13.64 -0.38
N PHE A 71 5.05 -13.35 -1.40
CA PHE A 71 4.76 -12.31 -2.39
C PHE A 71 3.61 -12.73 -3.30
N ASP A 72 2.59 -11.87 -3.44
CA ASP A 72 1.44 -12.08 -4.32
C ASP A 72 1.76 -11.68 -5.76
N GLU A 73 2.62 -12.45 -6.43
CA GLU A 73 3.03 -12.17 -7.81
C GLU A 73 1.83 -12.12 -8.76
N GLU A 74 0.89 -13.07 -8.63
CA GLU A 74 -0.30 -13.13 -9.48
C GLU A 74 -1.19 -11.90 -9.31
N GLY A 75 -1.41 -11.45 -8.07
CA GLY A 75 -2.15 -10.23 -7.79
C GLY A 75 -1.53 -8.98 -8.42
N TRP A 76 -0.20 -8.86 -8.41
CA TRP A 76 0.49 -7.74 -9.05
C TRP A 76 0.47 -7.81 -10.58
N ARG A 77 0.56 -9.01 -11.18
CA ARG A 77 0.46 -9.17 -12.64
C ARG A 77 -0.91 -8.77 -13.18
N LYS A 78 -1.99 -9.04 -12.45
CA LYS A 78 -3.36 -8.59 -12.81
C LYS A 78 -3.50 -7.06 -12.87
N VAL A 79 -2.64 -6.31 -12.18
CA VAL A 79 -2.63 -4.83 -12.20
C VAL A 79 -1.74 -4.30 -13.33
N LEU A 80 -0.80 -5.11 -13.83
CA LEU A 80 0.06 -4.75 -14.95
C LEU A 80 -0.67 -4.83 -16.30
N GLU A 81 -1.62 -5.76 -16.44
CA GLU A 81 -2.54 -5.90 -17.59
C GLU A 81 -3.45 -4.68 -17.77
#